data_AF-A0A6L7GDB9-F1
#
_entry.id   AF-A0A6L7GDB9-F1
#
_cell.length_a   1.000
_cell.length_b   1.000
_cell.length_c   1.000
_cell.angle_alpha   90.00
_cell.angle_beta   90.00
_cell.angle_gamma   90.00
#
_symmetry.space_group_name_H-M   'P 1'
#
loop_
_entity.id
_entity.type
_entity.pdbx_description
1 polymer ?
#
loop_
_entity_poly.entity_id
_entity_poly.type
_entity_poly.pdbx_seq_one_letter_code
_entity_poly.pdbx_strand_id
1 'polypeptide(L)'
;MRAIMAGVGVLALCSTLAVAQDAPKSLLPPGFDDPAPTPAPAAGPAPRPSAAPAPNASSAPSAPGTTSVPVVQPLPSAPAATVRAPELPAGLPSLRELESLDPDELDELLGLKPKFDIPPAARRSLDRVGFLAGAEGGLPAQSLANQPGSIVRAALVGTREPLVSRWGHILLRRALASRLAAPAGMRPVEFAALRAGLLNRIGEHGAARSLVQEVDTSNWNKGLTNVALDAYIGTADVVGACPAVRLQGGERKDPEWTMLQAICDAYAGQGVRANSNLNRALSRQIAPDIDVLLAQRYAGAAGRGRRAVNLEWDRVEGMTPWRFALASAVGAEIPEKLLVNAGPYYERVSATAPMLALPQRAGGAGRAAGEGILSSAAMVDLYSQIYSAEGIEGPEAVTASLLREAYVGDGPLARMTAIRSVWGDGAGVDYAKMVLTAYAAARMPASDEFEADAPKLIASMLTAGLDRNAMRWAPVVAEGSEGWALLALAQPTGANPVSSGAVDDFIDDDASSQQRKSRFLVAGLAGLGRLEQGVAADLSSQLSVNLNRQTKWSRLIDQAAAVENQPLVAYLAAVGMQGNGWDKMTARHLYHIVSALNRVGLSAEARMIAAEAVARG
;
A
#
# COMPACT_ATOMS: atom_id res chain seq x y z
N MET A 1 -13.62 -32.09 -47.25
CA MET A 1 -14.58 -32.36 -48.35
C MET A 1 -15.98 -32.46 -47.74
N ARG A 2 -16.85 -31.46 -47.95
CA ARG A 2 -18.31 -31.38 -47.60
C ARG A 2 -18.76 -31.79 -46.16
N ALA A 3 -19.72 -31.14 -45.48
CA ALA A 3 -20.39 -29.83 -45.58
C ALA A 3 -21.32 -29.66 -44.33
N ILE A 4 -21.67 -28.42 -43.92
CA ILE A 4 -23.04 -27.89 -43.60
C ILE A 4 -23.96 -28.77 -42.69
N MET A 5 -24.74 -28.33 -41.69
CA MET A 5 -25.16 -27.08 -40.98
C MET A 5 -26.00 -27.56 -39.76
N ALA A 6 -26.51 -26.79 -38.79
CA ALA A 6 -26.37 -25.40 -38.30
C ALA A 6 -26.95 -25.35 -36.85
N GLY A 7 -26.69 -24.29 -36.07
CA GLY A 7 -27.25 -24.09 -34.72
C GLY A 7 -28.25 -22.93 -34.68
N VAL A 8 -29.51 -23.22 -34.32
CA VAL A 8 -30.61 -22.23 -34.25
C VAL A 8 -30.46 -21.31 -33.04
N GLY A 9 -30.64 -20.00 -33.24
CA GLY A 9 -30.74 -19.02 -32.15
C GLY A 9 -32.15 -18.95 -31.57
N VAL A 10 -32.26 -18.79 -30.25
CA VAL A 10 -33.51 -18.47 -29.54
C VAL A 10 -33.28 -17.26 -28.64
N LEU A 11 -33.94 -16.14 -28.98
CA LEU A 11 -34.20 -15.04 -28.06
C LEU A 11 -35.38 -15.43 -27.16
N ALA A 12 -35.23 -15.28 -25.84
CA ALA A 12 -36.35 -15.33 -24.89
C ALA A 12 -36.26 -14.15 -23.92
N LEU A 13 -37.40 -13.50 -23.67
CA LEU A 13 -37.48 -12.23 -22.95
C LEU A 13 -37.43 -12.39 -21.42
N CYS A 14 -37.12 -11.27 -20.77
CA CYS A 14 -37.28 -11.05 -19.33
C CYS A 14 -38.71 -11.35 -18.83
N SER A 15 -38.83 -11.89 -17.62
CA SER A 15 -39.88 -11.49 -16.66
C SER A 15 -39.54 -11.95 -15.24
N THR A 16 -39.60 -11.03 -14.29
CA THR A 16 -39.44 -11.28 -12.85
C THR A 16 -40.76 -11.75 -12.24
N LEU A 17 -40.75 -12.89 -11.55
CA LEU A 17 -41.79 -13.26 -10.59
C LEU A 17 -41.15 -13.95 -9.37
N ALA A 18 -41.20 -13.27 -8.23
CA ALA A 18 -40.85 -13.87 -6.95
C ALA A 18 -42.11 -14.48 -6.31
N VAL A 19 -42.10 -15.79 -6.09
CA VAL A 19 -43.12 -16.51 -5.33
C VAL A 19 -42.39 -17.34 -4.27
N ALA A 20 -42.66 -17.08 -3.00
CA ALA A 20 -42.12 -17.86 -1.90
C ALA A 20 -42.99 -19.10 -1.68
N GLN A 21 -42.42 -20.30 -1.83
CA GLN A 21 -43.05 -21.57 -1.46
C GLN A 21 -42.02 -22.53 -0.84
N ASP A 22 -42.53 -23.41 0.01
CA ASP A 22 -41.88 -24.12 1.10
C ASP A 22 -40.61 -24.94 0.80
N ALA A 23 -39.82 -25.16 1.87
CA ALA A 23 -38.62 -25.98 1.84
C ALA A 23 -38.91 -27.45 1.48
N PRO A 24 -38.03 -28.11 0.69
CA PRO A 24 -38.24 -29.50 0.27
C PRO A 24 -38.07 -30.46 1.45
N LYS A 25 -39.10 -31.27 1.72
CA LYS A 25 -39.00 -32.40 2.65
C LYS A 25 -38.26 -33.57 1.98
N SER A 26 -37.32 -34.17 2.71
CA SER A 26 -36.57 -35.34 2.25
C SER A 26 -37.50 -36.52 1.94
N LEU A 27 -37.22 -37.22 0.83
CA LEU A 27 -37.92 -38.43 0.37
C LEU A 27 -37.15 -39.73 0.70
N LEU A 28 -36.18 -39.66 1.61
CA LEU A 28 -35.42 -40.83 2.05
C LEU A 28 -36.12 -41.56 3.22
N PRO A 29 -36.17 -42.90 3.25
CA PRO A 29 -36.64 -43.66 4.39
C PRO A 29 -35.81 -43.35 5.65
N PRO A 30 -36.42 -43.34 6.85
CA PRO A 30 -35.69 -43.09 8.09
C PRO A 30 -34.70 -44.22 8.39
N GLY A 31 -33.39 -43.90 8.41
CA GLY A 31 -32.34 -44.88 8.73
C GLY A 31 -30.97 -44.70 8.06
N PHE A 32 -30.73 -43.60 7.33
CA PHE A 32 -29.44 -43.25 6.73
C PHE A 32 -29.21 -41.73 6.83
N ASP A 33 -28.12 -41.18 7.37
CA ASP A 33 -27.18 -41.64 8.41
C ASP A 33 -26.55 -40.37 9.03
N ASP A 34 -26.62 -40.19 10.35
CA ASP A 34 -25.80 -39.20 11.06
C ASP A 34 -24.45 -39.85 11.42
N PRO A 35 -23.29 -39.32 10.99
CA PRO A 35 -22.00 -39.81 11.47
C PRO A 35 -21.81 -39.46 12.95
N ALA A 36 -21.30 -40.42 13.73
CA ALA A 36 -21.11 -40.25 15.17
C ALA A 36 -20.16 -39.08 15.51
N PRO A 37 -20.44 -38.28 16.56
CA PRO A 37 -19.66 -37.10 16.89
C PRO A 37 -18.24 -37.46 17.36
N THR A 38 -17.24 -36.81 16.76
CA THR A 38 -15.84 -36.89 17.20
C THR A 38 -15.64 -36.15 18.53
N PRO A 39 -14.86 -36.69 19.50
CA PRO A 39 -14.62 -36.01 20.77
C PRO A 39 -13.91 -34.67 20.61
N ALA A 40 -14.44 -33.61 21.22
CA ALA A 40 -13.79 -32.30 21.26
C ALA A 40 -12.60 -32.29 22.25
N PRO A 41 -11.48 -31.58 21.95
CA PRO A 41 -10.36 -31.46 22.86
C PRO A 41 -10.71 -30.64 24.11
N ALA A 42 -10.14 -31.02 25.26
CA ALA A 42 -10.40 -30.38 26.55
C ALA A 42 -9.88 -28.92 26.60
N ALA A 43 -10.68 -28.02 27.15
CA ALA A 43 -10.31 -26.61 27.31
C ALA A 43 -9.27 -26.42 28.44
N GLY A 44 -8.20 -25.66 28.15
CA GLY A 44 -7.24 -25.21 29.16
C GLY A 44 -7.82 -24.10 30.05
N PRO A 45 -7.24 -23.87 31.25
CA PRO A 45 -7.78 -22.91 32.22
C PRO A 45 -7.60 -21.45 31.76
N ALA A 46 -8.69 -20.67 31.89
CA ALA A 46 -8.70 -19.24 31.55
C ALA A 46 -8.01 -18.36 32.64
N PRO A 47 -7.38 -17.23 32.25
CA PRO A 47 -6.74 -16.33 33.20
C PRO A 47 -7.76 -15.57 34.08
N ARG A 48 -7.34 -15.31 35.32
CA ARG A 48 -8.15 -14.69 36.39
C ARG A 48 -8.24 -13.17 36.19
N PRO A 49 -9.43 -12.53 36.25
CA PRO A 49 -9.53 -11.08 36.16
C PRO A 49 -8.97 -10.41 37.43
N SER A 50 -8.22 -9.32 37.23
CA SER A 50 -7.71 -8.47 38.31
C SER A 50 -8.74 -7.40 38.68
N ALA A 51 -8.85 -7.06 39.96
CA ALA A 51 -9.85 -6.12 40.46
C ALA A 51 -9.45 -4.65 40.24
N ALA A 52 -10.40 -3.83 39.77
CA ALA A 52 -10.27 -2.37 39.73
C ALA A 52 -10.80 -1.74 41.05
N PRO A 53 -10.28 -0.59 41.51
CA PRO A 53 -10.71 0.03 42.77
C PRO A 53 -12.12 0.64 42.68
N ALA A 54 -12.88 0.53 43.76
CA ALA A 54 -14.23 1.10 43.86
C ALA A 54 -14.21 2.61 44.21
N PRO A 55 -15.08 3.43 43.59
CA PRO A 55 -15.35 4.79 44.05
C PRO A 55 -16.40 4.79 45.18
N ASN A 56 -16.19 5.62 46.21
CA ASN A 56 -17.13 5.80 47.31
C ASN A 56 -18.46 6.41 46.86
N ALA A 57 -19.57 5.88 47.38
CA ALA A 57 -20.87 6.52 47.29
C ALA A 57 -21.12 7.47 48.47
N SER A 58 -21.81 8.58 48.20
CA SER A 58 -22.57 9.33 49.20
C SER A 58 -23.87 9.83 48.57
N SER A 59 -24.91 9.91 49.37
CA SER A 59 -26.32 9.74 48.96
C SER A 59 -27.01 10.99 48.44
N ALA A 60 -27.92 10.79 47.48
CA ALA A 60 -29.08 11.64 47.22
C ALA A 60 -30.28 10.77 46.78
N PRO A 61 -31.55 11.14 47.08
CA PRO A 61 -32.68 10.20 47.07
C PRO A 61 -33.49 10.11 45.76
N SER A 62 -34.31 9.06 45.68
CA SER A 62 -35.06 8.60 44.50
C SER A 62 -36.32 9.40 44.15
N ALA A 63 -36.67 9.45 42.85
CA ALA A 63 -37.99 9.82 42.32
C ALA A 63 -38.26 9.08 40.98
N PRO A 64 -39.52 8.93 40.51
CA PRO A 64 -39.93 7.78 39.69
C PRO A 64 -39.71 7.92 38.17
N GLY A 65 -39.75 6.79 37.48
CA GLY A 65 -39.50 6.69 36.04
C GLY A 65 -40.59 7.30 35.15
N THR A 66 -40.19 7.74 33.97
CA THR A 66 -41.05 8.26 32.90
C THR A 66 -40.69 7.65 31.55
N THR A 67 -41.71 7.40 30.74
CA THR A 67 -41.62 6.94 29.35
C THR A 67 -40.81 7.89 28.47
N SER A 68 -40.12 7.32 27.47
CA SER A 68 -39.32 8.07 26.49
C SER A 68 -40.20 8.81 25.48
N VAL A 69 -40.49 10.08 25.75
CA VAL A 69 -40.96 11.06 24.74
C VAL A 69 -39.73 11.69 24.05
N PRO A 70 -39.77 11.96 22.74
CA PRO A 70 -38.64 12.56 22.04
C PRO A 70 -38.40 13.99 22.53
N VAL A 71 -37.19 14.25 23.03
CA VAL A 71 -36.77 15.59 23.44
C VAL A 71 -36.51 16.43 22.19
N VAL A 72 -37.48 17.25 21.81
CA VAL A 72 -37.22 18.39 20.92
C VAL A 72 -36.45 19.42 21.73
N GLN A 73 -35.14 19.47 21.52
CA GLN A 73 -34.26 20.41 22.20
C GLN A 73 -34.62 21.83 21.74
N PRO A 74 -35.00 22.76 22.65
CA PRO A 74 -35.25 24.14 22.26
C PRO A 74 -33.96 24.76 21.73
N LEU A 75 -34.02 25.32 20.52
CA LEU A 75 -32.96 26.18 20.01
C LEU A 75 -32.73 27.32 21.02
N PRO A 76 -31.47 27.65 21.37
CA PRO A 76 -31.21 28.75 22.30
C PRO A 76 -31.76 30.04 21.70
N SER A 77 -32.67 30.67 22.44
CA SER A 77 -33.25 31.98 22.11
C SER A 77 -32.21 33.08 22.34
N ALA A 78 -31.20 33.12 21.48
CA ALA A 78 -30.44 34.33 21.25
C ALA A 78 -31.42 35.47 20.90
N PRO A 79 -31.21 36.71 21.39
CA PRO A 79 -31.98 37.84 20.91
C PRO A 79 -31.84 37.90 19.38
N ALA A 80 -32.93 38.23 18.68
CA ALA A 80 -32.92 38.36 17.24
C ALA A 80 -31.94 39.47 16.85
N ALA A 81 -30.69 39.07 16.54
CA ALA A 81 -29.75 39.93 15.87
C ALA A 81 -30.45 40.38 14.59
N THR A 82 -30.62 41.69 14.44
CA THR A 82 -31.07 42.25 13.17
C THR A 82 -30.06 41.81 12.12
N VAL A 83 -30.42 40.78 11.34
CA VAL A 83 -29.70 40.41 10.13
C VAL A 83 -29.85 41.63 9.23
N ARG A 84 -28.86 42.52 9.26
CA ARG A 84 -28.66 43.46 8.17
C ARG A 84 -28.67 42.60 6.91
N ALA A 85 -29.49 42.98 5.93
CA ALA A 85 -29.33 42.45 4.59
C ALA A 85 -27.82 42.55 4.25
N PRO A 86 -27.17 41.46 3.79
CA PRO A 86 -25.74 41.46 3.59
C PRO A 86 -25.38 42.68 2.73
N GLU A 87 -24.53 43.56 3.26
CA GLU A 87 -24.09 44.74 2.54
C GLU A 87 -23.37 44.25 1.29
N LEU A 88 -24.06 44.39 0.15
CA LEU A 88 -23.60 43.93 -1.15
C LEU A 88 -22.21 44.54 -1.41
N PRO A 89 -21.19 43.73 -1.75
CA PRO A 89 -19.83 44.22 -1.90
C PRO A 89 -19.76 45.42 -2.86
N ALA A 90 -19.04 46.47 -2.47
CA ALA A 90 -18.81 47.61 -3.35
C ALA A 90 -18.06 47.14 -4.60
N GLY A 91 -18.68 47.27 -5.77
CA GLY A 91 -18.14 46.78 -7.05
C GLY A 91 -18.73 45.45 -7.54
N LEU A 92 -19.95 45.06 -7.13
CA LEU A 92 -20.65 43.96 -7.78
C LEU A 92 -20.76 44.16 -9.31
N PRO A 93 -20.52 43.10 -10.11
CA PRO A 93 -20.80 43.11 -11.54
C PRO A 93 -22.28 43.43 -11.86
N SER A 94 -22.54 43.86 -13.09
CA SER A 94 -23.90 44.05 -13.59
C SER A 94 -24.71 42.75 -13.55
N LEU A 95 -26.04 42.85 -13.53
CA LEU A 95 -26.92 41.67 -13.50
C LEU A 95 -26.61 40.67 -14.64
N ARG A 96 -26.28 41.18 -15.83
CA ARG A 96 -25.92 40.36 -17.00
C ARG A 96 -24.55 39.67 -16.84
N GLU A 97 -23.63 40.27 -16.09
CA GLU A 97 -22.35 39.62 -15.74
C GLU A 97 -22.58 38.56 -14.66
N LEU A 98 -23.39 38.85 -13.62
CA LEU A 98 -23.79 37.89 -12.59
C LEU A 98 -24.52 36.66 -13.18
N GLU A 99 -25.41 36.87 -14.16
CA GLU A 99 -26.08 35.80 -14.92
C GLU A 99 -25.13 34.98 -15.81
N SER A 100 -23.92 35.50 -16.10
CA SER A 100 -22.91 34.82 -16.91
C SER A 100 -21.87 34.04 -16.09
N LEU A 101 -21.79 34.30 -14.78
CA LEU A 101 -20.96 33.54 -13.86
C LEU A 101 -21.52 32.13 -13.67
N ASP A 102 -20.63 31.15 -13.54
CA ASP A 102 -21.03 29.83 -13.06
C ASP A 102 -21.39 29.93 -11.55
N PRO A 103 -22.35 29.13 -11.02
CA PRO A 103 -22.75 29.20 -9.61
C PRO A 103 -21.60 29.12 -8.60
N ASP A 104 -20.51 28.43 -8.92
CA ASP A 104 -19.33 28.39 -8.04
C ASP A 104 -18.57 29.73 -8.01
N GLU A 105 -18.55 30.47 -9.12
CA GLU A 105 -17.97 31.83 -9.17
C GLU A 105 -18.90 32.85 -8.49
N LEU A 106 -20.22 32.64 -8.59
CA LEU A 106 -21.22 33.45 -7.89
C LEU A 106 -21.19 33.24 -6.35
N ASP A 107 -21.11 31.98 -5.88
CA ASP A 107 -20.97 31.66 -4.46
C ASP A 107 -19.66 32.18 -3.86
N GLU A 108 -18.59 32.27 -4.68
CA GLU A 108 -17.32 32.88 -4.27
C GLU A 108 -17.43 34.40 -4.15
N LEU A 109 -18.01 35.05 -5.16
CA LEU A 109 -18.26 36.49 -5.20
C LEU A 109 -19.17 36.96 -4.05
N LEU A 110 -20.17 36.15 -3.69
CA LEU A 110 -21.10 36.42 -2.59
C LEU A 110 -20.60 35.92 -1.22
N GLY A 111 -19.44 35.25 -1.17
CA GLY A 111 -18.85 34.72 0.06
C GLY A 111 -19.64 33.57 0.71
N LEU A 112 -20.48 32.88 -0.07
CA LEU A 112 -21.38 31.81 0.36
C LEU A 112 -20.69 30.43 0.44
N LYS A 113 -19.52 30.26 -0.20
CA LYS A 113 -18.74 29.01 -0.10
C LYS A 113 -18.43 28.67 1.37
N PRO A 114 -18.84 27.48 1.86
CA PRO A 114 -18.44 27.02 3.19
C PRO A 114 -16.91 26.99 3.31
N LYS A 115 -16.36 27.62 4.34
CA LYS A 115 -14.89 27.65 4.56
C LYS A 115 -14.36 26.39 5.25
N PHE A 116 -15.26 25.55 5.75
CA PHE A 116 -14.97 24.32 6.48
C PHE A 116 -16.10 23.32 6.21
N ASP A 117 -15.74 22.08 5.91
CA ASP A 117 -16.62 20.91 5.89
C ASP A 117 -16.79 20.30 7.30
N ILE A 118 -15.84 20.55 8.21
CA ILE A 118 -15.78 19.96 9.55
C ILE A 118 -16.00 21.02 10.67
N PRO A 119 -16.92 20.77 11.63
CA PRO A 119 -17.14 21.64 12.80
C PRO A 119 -15.87 21.83 13.65
N PRO A 120 -15.66 22.99 14.30
CA PRO A 120 -14.41 23.31 15.02
C PRO A 120 -13.92 22.24 16.00
N ALA A 121 -14.82 21.59 16.75
CA ALA A 121 -14.48 20.57 17.75
C ALA A 121 -14.05 19.21 17.14
N ALA A 122 -14.26 18.99 15.85
CA ALA A 122 -13.91 17.77 15.13
C ALA A 122 -12.73 17.96 14.15
N ARG A 123 -12.13 19.16 14.12
CA ARG A 123 -11.00 19.47 13.23
C ARG A 123 -9.73 18.75 13.67
N ARG A 124 -8.94 18.30 12.69
CA ARG A 124 -7.68 17.62 12.92
C ARG A 124 -6.58 18.62 13.26
N SER A 125 -5.80 18.32 14.31
CA SER A 125 -4.61 19.12 14.62
C SER A 125 -3.50 18.89 13.60
N LEU A 126 -2.84 19.98 13.20
CA LEU A 126 -1.65 19.95 12.35
C LEU A 126 -0.35 19.77 13.14
N ASP A 127 -0.40 19.67 14.47
CA ASP A 127 0.79 19.50 15.33
C ASP A 127 1.56 18.22 14.99
N ARG A 128 0.85 17.16 14.60
CA ARG A 128 1.39 15.85 14.23
C ARG A 128 0.49 15.20 13.18
N VAL A 129 0.97 15.08 11.95
CA VAL A 129 0.18 14.55 10.83
C VAL A 129 0.63 13.13 10.49
N GLY A 130 -0.32 12.21 10.36
CA GLY A 130 -0.09 10.81 9.99
C GLY A 130 -1.00 9.86 10.75
N PHE A 131 -1.38 8.76 10.11
CA PHE A 131 -2.39 7.84 10.64
C PHE A 131 -1.80 6.75 11.53
N LEU A 132 -0.49 6.49 11.49
CA LEU A 132 0.17 5.45 12.28
C LEU A 132 0.79 6.01 13.57
N ALA A 133 0.21 5.67 14.73
CA ALA A 133 0.71 6.09 16.04
C ALA A 133 1.89 5.22 16.52
N GLY A 134 2.65 5.72 17.51
CA GLY A 134 3.79 4.99 18.08
C GLY A 134 3.43 3.61 18.68
N ALA A 135 2.26 3.52 19.32
CA ALA A 135 1.74 2.26 19.87
C ALA A 135 1.35 1.23 18.78
N GLU A 136 1.18 1.67 17.54
CA GLU A 136 0.81 0.86 16.37
C GLU A 136 2.06 0.52 15.51
N GLY A 137 3.26 0.82 16.01
CA GLY A 137 4.53 0.65 15.28
C GLY A 137 4.99 1.88 14.50
N GLY A 138 4.33 3.03 14.64
CA GLY A 138 4.79 4.31 14.12
C GLY A 138 6.10 4.78 14.78
N LEU A 139 6.88 5.59 14.08
CA LEU A 139 8.12 6.15 14.61
C LEU A 139 7.86 7.31 15.60
N PRO A 140 8.80 7.64 16.51
CA PRO A 140 8.54 8.59 17.59
C PRO A 140 8.18 9.98 17.07
N ALA A 141 7.02 10.48 17.51
CA ALA A 141 6.35 11.64 16.92
C ALA A 141 7.18 12.94 16.86
N GLN A 142 8.14 13.12 17.77
CA GLN A 142 8.94 14.35 17.90
C GLN A 142 10.33 14.26 17.23
N SER A 143 10.74 13.11 16.67
CA SER A 143 12.10 12.91 16.16
C SER A 143 12.52 13.95 15.11
N LEU A 144 11.59 14.44 14.30
CA LEU A 144 11.89 15.43 13.26
C LEU A 144 11.73 16.88 13.71
N ALA A 145 11.07 17.17 14.84
CA ALA A 145 10.67 18.53 15.23
C ALA A 145 11.86 19.51 15.31
N ASN A 146 12.99 19.06 15.85
CA ASN A 146 14.22 19.85 15.98
C ASN A 146 15.19 19.69 14.79
N GLN A 147 14.79 18.99 13.71
CA GLN A 147 15.62 18.79 12.53
C GLN A 147 15.46 19.92 11.51
N PRO A 148 16.53 20.34 10.81
CA PRO A 148 16.42 21.35 9.75
C PRO A 148 15.48 20.90 8.63
N GLY A 149 14.40 21.65 8.40
CA GLY A 149 13.42 21.34 7.34
C GLY A 149 14.03 21.25 5.93
N SER A 150 15.15 21.93 5.67
CA SER A 150 15.90 21.80 4.40
C SER A 150 16.42 20.37 4.16
N ILE A 151 16.92 19.69 5.19
CA ILE A 151 17.44 18.32 5.09
C ILE A 151 16.30 17.33 4.88
N VAL A 152 15.21 17.45 5.66
CA VAL A 152 14.03 16.58 5.52
C VAL A 152 13.37 16.77 4.16
N ARG A 153 13.26 18.02 3.67
CA ARG A 153 12.78 18.33 2.31
C ARG A 153 13.65 17.67 1.24
N ALA A 154 14.98 17.80 1.37
CA ALA A 154 15.92 17.21 0.41
C ALA A 154 15.84 15.68 0.39
N ALA A 155 15.64 15.02 1.53
CA ALA A 155 15.44 13.56 1.58
C ALA A 155 14.13 13.14 0.92
N LEU A 156 13.00 13.78 1.25
CA LEU A 156 11.68 13.45 0.68
C LEU A 156 11.60 13.71 -0.83
N VAL A 157 12.23 14.78 -1.34
CA VAL A 157 12.28 15.12 -2.78
C VAL A 157 13.40 14.36 -3.53
N GLY A 158 14.40 13.89 -2.79
CA GLY A 158 15.55 13.13 -3.32
C GLY A 158 15.21 11.69 -3.72
N THR A 159 14.18 11.10 -3.13
CA THR A 159 13.65 9.79 -3.53
C THR A 159 12.65 9.96 -4.69
N ARG A 160 13.09 9.53 -5.88
CA ARG A 160 12.41 9.67 -7.18
C ARG A 160 12.21 8.33 -7.88
N GLU A 161 13.14 7.40 -7.72
CA GLU A 161 13.07 6.03 -8.27
C GLU A 161 12.52 5.03 -7.24
N PRO A 162 12.07 3.84 -7.66
CA PRO A 162 11.80 2.71 -6.78
C PRO A 162 13.01 2.33 -5.92
N LEU A 163 12.74 1.65 -4.80
CA LEU A 163 13.79 1.11 -3.92
C LEU A 163 14.15 -0.32 -4.36
N VAL A 164 15.45 -0.64 -4.36
CA VAL A 164 15.93 -2.01 -4.66
C VAL A 164 15.47 -3.03 -3.61
N SER A 165 15.31 -2.59 -2.36
CA SER A 165 14.95 -3.42 -1.21
C SER A 165 13.48 -3.28 -0.85
N ARG A 166 12.82 -4.43 -0.79
CA ARG A 166 11.47 -4.62 -0.27
C ARG A 166 11.35 -4.18 1.19
N TRP A 167 12.32 -4.55 2.01
CA TRP A 167 12.34 -4.16 3.43
C TRP A 167 12.61 -2.67 3.62
N GLY A 168 13.44 -2.08 2.73
CA GLY A 168 13.61 -0.63 2.63
C GLY A 168 12.31 0.11 2.29
N HIS A 169 11.52 -0.39 1.33
CA HIS A 169 10.21 0.15 0.99
C HIS A 169 9.22 0.07 2.16
N ILE A 170 9.12 -1.09 2.82
CA ILE A 170 8.22 -1.30 3.97
C ILE A 170 8.57 -0.34 5.12
N LEU A 171 9.87 -0.18 5.43
CA LEU A 171 10.34 0.79 6.41
C LEU A 171 10.02 2.24 6.01
N LEU A 172 10.25 2.60 4.74
CA LEU A 172 9.95 3.93 4.22
C LEU A 172 8.46 4.24 4.35
N ARG A 173 7.58 3.33 3.92
CA ARG A 173 6.12 3.45 4.10
C ARG A 173 5.76 3.72 5.55
N ARG A 174 6.31 2.94 6.49
CA ARG A 174 6.09 3.12 7.93
C ARG A 174 6.53 4.51 8.39
N ALA A 175 7.71 4.96 7.97
CA ALA A 175 8.26 6.28 8.31
C ALA A 175 7.47 7.46 7.70
N LEU A 176 6.82 7.27 6.55
CA LEU A 176 5.97 8.28 5.92
C LEU A 176 4.57 8.33 6.54
N ALA A 177 3.98 7.17 6.84
CA ALA A 177 2.67 7.02 7.48
C ALA A 177 2.64 7.44 8.96
N SER A 178 3.81 7.42 9.63
CA SER A 178 3.95 7.77 11.06
C SER A 178 3.39 9.16 11.40
N ARG A 179 2.72 9.27 12.55
CA ARG A 179 2.17 10.51 13.10
C ARG A 179 3.28 11.42 13.66
N LEU A 180 3.94 12.13 12.76
CA LEU A 180 5.12 12.94 13.04
C LEU A 180 4.79 14.44 13.10
N ALA A 181 5.44 15.15 14.02
CA ALA A 181 5.51 16.61 14.02
C ALA A 181 6.36 17.12 12.85
N ALA A 182 6.02 18.31 12.36
CA ALA A 182 6.73 18.93 11.25
C ALA A 182 8.16 19.37 11.66
N PRO A 183 9.15 19.29 10.75
CA PRO A 183 10.51 19.77 11.03
C PRO A 183 10.60 21.28 11.28
N ALA A 184 11.65 21.71 11.97
CA ALA A 184 11.93 23.12 12.22
C ALA A 184 12.02 23.91 10.89
N GLY A 185 11.20 24.96 10.79
CA GLY A 185 11.12 25.80 9.59
C GLY A 185 10.34 25.18 8.41
N MET A 186 9.57 24.12 8.62
CA MET A 186 8.70 23.51 7.61
C MET A 186 7.23 23.60 8.04
N ARG A 187 6.33 23.97 7.12
CA ARG A 187 4.89 24.01 7.42
C ARG A 187 4.32 22.59 7.47
N PRO A 188 3.45 22.22 8.43
CA PRO A 188 2.89 20.86 8.51
C PRO A 188 2.20 20.37 7.24
N VAL A 189 1.44 21.24 6.56
CA VAL A 189 0.76 20.91 5.29
C VAL A 189 1.75 20.63 4.15
N GLU A 190 2.87 21.35 4.12
CA GLU A 190 3.97 21.09 3.17
C GLU A 190 4.65 19.75 3.47
N PHE A 191 4.91 19.47 4.74
CA PHE A 191 5.48 18.20 5.19
C PHE A 191 4.56 17.01 4.87
N ALA A 192 3.25 17.16 5.05
CA ALA A 192 2.25 16.17 4.66
C ALA A 192 2.25 15.94 3.14
N ALA A 193 2.25 17.01 2.34
CA ALA A 193 2.28 16.92 0.88
C ALA A 193 3.54 16.22 0.34
N LEU A 194 4.72 16.54 0.89
CA LEU A 194 5.98 15.90 0.48
C LEU A 194 6.00 14.40 0.80
N ARG A 195 5.42 13.99 1.94
CA ARG A 195 5.30 12.58 2.32
C ARG A 195 4.27 11.83 1.48
N ALA A 196 3.09 12.41 1.26
CA ALA A 196 2.04 11.83 0.41
C ALA A 196 2.51 11.69 -1.05
N GLY A 197 3.19 12.70 -1.58
CA GLY A 197 3.81 12.64 -2.91
C GLY A 197 4.88 11.56 -3.04
N LEU A 198 5.66 11.28 -1.97
CA LEU A 198 6.61 10.16 -1.98
C LEU A 198 5.90 8.80 -1.91
N LEU A 199 4.85 8.67 -1.09
CA LEU A 199 4.00 7.47 -1.07
C LEU A 199 3.43 7.18 -2.47
N ASN A 200 2.90 8.19 -3.18
CA ASN A 200 2.44 8.02 -4.57
C ASN A 200 3.56 7.58 -5.52
N ARG A 201 4.78 8.15 -5.44
CA ARG A 201 5.90 7.76 -6.31
C ARG A 201 6.33 6.31 -6.15
N ILE A 202 6.22 5.76 -4.94
CA ILE A 202 6.52 4.34 -4.67
C ILE A 202 5.29 3.43 -4.85
N GLY A 203 4.16 3.93 -5.35
CA GLY A 203 2.94 3.15 -5.60
C GLY A 203 2.02 2.92 -4.39
N GLU A 204 2.31 3.55 -3.25
CA GLU A 204 1.55 3.45 -2.00
C GLU A 204 0.35 4.41 -1.97
N HIS A 205 -0.44 4.43 -3.05
CA HIS A 205 -1.57 5.36 -3.23
C HIS A 205 -2.62 5.25 -2.11
N GLY A 206 -2.87 4.04 -1.60
CA GLY A 206 -3.75 3.82 -0.45
C GLY A 206 -3.25 4.54 0.82
N ALA A 207 -1.96 4.42 1.13
CA ALA A 207 -1.35 5.11 2.26
C ALA A 207 -1.23 6.63 2.03
N ALA A 208 -0.98 7.05 0.78
CA ALA A 208 -0.98 8.47 0.41
C ALA A 208 -2.38 9.09 0.65
N ARG A 209 -3.45 8.41 0.22
CA ARG A 209 -4.83 8.81 0.44
C ARG A 209 -5.15 8.93 1.94
N SER A 210 -4.80 7.92 2.73
CA SER A 210 -4.97 7.97 4.19
C SER A 210 -4.18 9.14 4.82
N LEU A 211 -2.98 9.45 4.33
CA LEU A 211 -2.17 10.54 4.86
C LEU A 211 -2.73 11.93 4.51
N VAL A 212 -3.29 12.15 3.32
CA VAL A 212 -3.92 13.44 2.98
C VAL A 212 -5.25 13.64 3.72
N GLN A 213 -5.97 12.56 4.05
CA GLN A 213 -7.18 12.57 4.87
C GLN A 213 -6.92 12.93 6.34
N GLU A 214 -5.67 12.86 6.82
CA GLU A 214 -5.28 13.37 8.15
C GLU A 214 -5.14 14.91 8.20
N VAL A 215 -5.30 15.60 7.06
CA VAL A 215 -5.31 17.06 6.98
C VAL A 215 -6.71 17.50 6.53
N ASP A 216 -7.39 18.31 7.34
CA ASP A 216 -8.70 18.86 6.94
C ASP A 216 -8.58 19.68 5.64
N THR A 217 -9.53 19.50 4.74
CA THR A 217 -9.55 20.05 3.37
C THR A 217 -9.42 21.57 3.33
N SER A 218 -9.96 22.28 4.33
CA SER A 218 -9.82 23.73 4.49
C SER A 218 -8.37 24.21 4.73
N ASN A 219 -7.47 23.31 5.14
CA ASN A 219 -6.04 23.58 5.32
C ASN A 219 -5.20 23.17 4.09
N TRP A 220 -5.80 22.59 3.06
CA TRP A 220 -5.06 22.16 1.87
C TRP A 220 -4.53 23.37 1.11
N ASN A 221 -3.34 23.21 0.55
CA ASN A 221 -2.76 24.13 -0.43
C ASN A 221 -2.53 23.38 -1.75
N LYS A 222 -2.31 24.11 -2.84
CA LYS A 222 -2.07 23.55 -4.19
C LYS A 222 -1.11 22.34 -4.23
N GLY A 223 -0.06 22.34 -3.41
CA GLY A 223 0.88 21.22 -3.31
C GLY A 223 0.27 19.96 -2.68
N LEU A 224 -0.53 20.12 -1.62
CA LEU A 224 -1.27 19.00 -1.02
C LEU A 224 -2.43 18.54 -1.91
N THR A 225 -3.17 19.46 -2.52
CA THR A 225 -4.28 19.15 -3.44
C THR A 225 -3.80 18.29 -4.61
N ASN A 226 -2.67 18.63 -5.25
CA ASN A 226 -2.15 17.85 -6.38
C ASN A 226 -1.79 16.41 -5.96
N VAL A 227 -1.02 16.22 -4.88
CA VAL A 227 -0.65 14.86 -4.44
C VAL A 227 -1.83 14.08 -3.85
N ALA A 228 -2.87 14.76 -3.37
CA ALA A 228 -4.12 14.12 -2.97
C ALA A 228 -4.85 13.56 -4.20
N LEU A 229 -4.98 14.34 -5.28
CA LEU A 229 -5.58 13.88 -6.54
C LEU A 229 -4.84 12.66 -7.11
N ASP A 230 -3.50 12.68 -7.13
CA ASP A 230 -2.68 11.52 -7.54
C ASP A 230 -3.02 10.25 -6.71
N ALA A 231 -3.30 10.41 -5.41
CA ALA A 231 -3.65 9.30 -4.52
C ALA A 231 -5.08 8.78 -4.76
N TYR A 232 -6.04 9.67 -4.97
CA TYR A 232 -7.42 9.30 -5.32
C TYR A 232 -7.51 8.64 -6.69
N ILE A 233 -6.78 9.13 -7.68
CA ILE A 233 -6.64 8.50 -9.01
C ILE A 233 -5.98 7.13 -8.87
N GLY A 234 -4.86 7.02 -8.15
CA GLY A 234 -4.16 5.76 -7.93
C GLY A 234 -4.96 4.70 -7.14
N THR A 235 -5.99 5.11 -6.39
CA THR A 235 -6.94 4.21 -5.71
C THR A 235 -8.29 4.08 -6.41
N ALA A 236 -8.48 4.75 -7.55
CA ALA A 236 -9.75 4.91 -8.27
C ALA A 236 -10.92 5.50 -7.45
N ASP A 237 -10.62 6.13 -6.31
CA ASP A 237 -11.58 6.77 -5.40
C ASP A 237 -11.78 8.25 -5.77
N VAL A 238 -12.29 8.48 -6.98
CA VAL A 238 -12.41 9.84 -7.54
C VAL A 238 -13.39 10.71 -6.73
N VAL A 239 -14.46 10.12 -6.18
CA VAL A 239 -15.41 10.83 -5.28
C VAL A 239 -14.75 11.25 -3.97
N GLY A 240 -13.75 10.51 -3.47
CA GLY A 240 -12.99 10.87 -2.28
C GLY A 240 -12.32 12.25 -2.34
N ALA A 241 -12.04 12.77 -3.54
CA ALA A 241 -11.50 14.11 -3.76
C ALA A 241 -12.56 15.23 -3.67
N CYS A 242 -13.85 14.92 -3.79
CA CYS A 242 -14.92 15.92 -3.96
C CYS A 242 -15.07 16.95 -2.83
N PRO A 243 -14.82 16.65 -1.54
CA PRO A 243 -14.78 17.68 -0.51
C PRO A 243 -13.79 18.80 -0.81
N ALA A 244 -12.56 18.46 -1.22
CA ALA A 244 -11.56 19.45 -1.60
C ALA A 244 -11.92 20.19 -2.90
N VAL A 245 -12.41 19.46 -3.92
CA VAL A 245 -12.79 20.05 -5.22
C VAL A 245 -13.88 21.09 -5.08
N ARG A 246 -14.89 20.84 -4.24
CA ARG A 246 -16.00 21.80 -4.01
C ARG A 246 -15.57 23.01 -3.17
N LEU A 247 -14.63 22.84 -2.23
CA LEU A 247 -14.09 23.94 -1.44
C LEU A 247 -13.10 24.82 -2.24
N GLN A 248 -12.33 24.21 -3.15
CA GLN A 248 -11.26 24.85 -3.92
C GLN A 248 -11.62 25.08 -5.40
N GLY A 249 -12.91 25.04 -5.78
CA GLY A 249 -13.35 24.94 -7.18
C GLY A 249 -12.70 25.94 -8.17
N GLY A 250 -12.39 27.16 -7.72
CA GLY A 250 -11.72 28.19 -8.53
C GLY A 250 -10.19 28.11 -8.63
N GLU A 251 -9.50 27.28 -7.82
CA GLU A 251 -8.03 27.29 -7.72
C GLU A 251 -7.29 26.68 -8.93
N ARG A 252 -7.96 25.80 -9.68
CA ARG A 252 -7.44 25.00 -10.80
C ARG A 252 -8.47 25.05 -11.96
N LYS A 253 -8.01 25.11 -13.22
CA LYS A 253 -8.88 25.36 -14.41
C LYS A 253 -8.56 24.50 -15.64
N ASP A 254 -7.70 23.49 -15.50
CA ASP A 254 -7.39 22.54 -16.57
C ASP A 254 -8.49 21.46 -16.74
N PRO A 255 -8.43 20.63 -17.81
CA PRO A 255 -9.51 19.74 -18.19
C PRO A 255 -9.84 18.67 -17.14
N GLU A 256 -8.85 18.10 -16.46
CA GLU A 256 -9.07 17.08 -15.42
C GLU A 256 -9.90 17.66 -14.27
N TRP A 257 -9.53 18.86 -13.79
CA TRP A 257 -10.26 19.54 -12.73
C TRP A 257 -11.68 19.92 -13.17
N THR A 258 -11.85 20.40 -14.40
CA THR A 258 -13.17 20.72 -14.98
C THR A 258 -14.07 19.49 -15.02
N MET A 259 -13.54 18.32 -15.42
CA MET A 259 -14.28 17.06 -15.40
C MET A 259 -14.57 16.58 -13.99
N LEU A 260 -13.62 16.76 -13.05
CA LEU A 260 -13.76 16.37 -11.66
C LEU A 260 -14.82 17.22 -10.93
N GLN A 261 -14.89 18.53 -11.19
CA GLN A 261 -15.98 19.40 -10.70
C GLN A 261 -17.34 18.86 -11.16
N ALA A 262 -17.49 18.53 -12.44
CA ALA A 262 -18.73 17.97 -12.96
C ALA A 262 -19.06 16.58 -12.39
N ILE A 263 -18.07 15.72 -12.13
CA ILE A 263 -18.27 14.47 -11.38
C ILE A 263 -18.80 14.77 -9.98
N CYS A 264 -18.16 15.69 -9.25
CA CYS A 264 -18.55 16.03 -7.89
C CYS A 264 -19.93 16.71 -7.81
N ASP A 265 -20.30 17.52 -8.80
CA ASP A 265 -21.65 18.06 -8.98
C ASP A 265 -22.69 16.94 -9.14
N ALA A 266 -22.40 15.91 -9.94
CA ALA A 266 -23.30 14.79 -10.12
C ALA A 266 -23.54 14.02 -8.82
N TYR A 267 -22.47 13.73 -8.06
CA TYR A 267 -22.55 13.08 -6.74
C TYR A 267 -23.14 14.00 -5.66
N ALA A 268 -23.12 15.32 -5.84
CA ALA A 268 -23.86 16.29 -5.03
C ALA A 268 -25.34 16.46 -5.44
N GLY A 269 -25.84 15.64 -6.38
CA GLY A 269 -27.23 15.66 -6.85
C GLY A 269 -27.51 16.61 -8.03
N GLN A 270 -26.52 17.37 -8.50
CA GLN A 270 -26.65 18.32 -9.61
C GLN A 270 -26.43 17.67 -11.00
N GLY A 271 -26.92 16.45 -11.19
CA GLY A 271 -26.65 15.62 -12.38
C GLY A 271 -26.97 16.29 -13.73
N VAL A 272 -27.96 17.19 -13.78
CA VAL A 272 -28.30 17.96 -15.00
C VAL A 272 -27.20 18.98 -15.34
N ARG A 273 -26.68 19.72 -14.34
CA ARG A 273 -25.57 20.68 -14.50
C ARG A 273 -24.29 19.94 -14.89
N ALA A 274 -23.95 18.87 -14.16
CA ALA A 274 -22.83 18.00 -14.46
C ALA A 274 -22.84 17.48 -15.90
N ASN A 275 -23.97 16.92 -16.35
CA ASN A 275 -24.13 16.46 -17.73
C ASN A 275 -24.03 17.60 -18.74
N SER A 276 -24.62 18.78 -18.48
CA SER A 276 -24.46 19.96 -19.35
C SER A 276 -23.00 20.37 -19.50
N ASN A 277 -22.26 20.40 -18.39
CA ASN A 277 -20.84 20.74 -18.35
C ASN A 277 -19.96 19.70 -19.06
N LEU A 278 -20.22 18.40 -18.90
CA LEU A 278 -19.48 17.34 -19.58
C LEU A 278 -19.81 17.23 -21.08
N ASN A 279 -21.02 17.56 -21.51
CA ASN A 279 -21.33 17.68 -22.95
C ASN A 279 -20.65 18.91 -23.56
N ARG A 280 -20.57 20.02 -22.82
CA ARG A 280 -19.79 21.20 -23.22
C ARG A 280 -18.29 20.91 -23.29
N ALA A 281 -17.75 20.12 -22.34
CA ALA A 281 -16.37 19.67 -22.34
C ALA A 281 -16.02 18.83 -23.57
N LEU A 282 -16.89 17.87 -23.92
CA LEU A 282 -16.74 17.02 -25.12
C LEU A 282 -16.85 17.86 -26.40
N SER A 283 -17.88 18.70 -26.52
CA SER A 283 -18.10 19.56 -27.70
C SER A 283 -17.00 20.62 -27.89
N ARG A 284 -16.30 21.03 -26.83
CA ARG A 284 -15.14 21.94 -26.89
C ARG A 284 -13.80 21.21 -26.98
N GLN A 285 -13.81 19.87 -26.96
CA GLN A 285 -12.61 19.01 -26.98
C GLN A 285 -11.54 19.45 -25.97
N ILE A 286 -11.95 19.76 -24.74
CA ILE A 286 -11.01 20.22 -23.70
C ILE A 286 -10.02 19.12 -23.30
N ALA A 287 -10.39 17.86 -23.47
CA ALA A 287 -9.59 16.67 -23.27
C ALA A 287 -9.93 15.65 -24.38
N PRO A 288 -9.11 14.60 -24.59
CA PRO A 288 -9.44 13.52 -25.52
C PRO A 288 -10.81 12.90 -25.25
N ASP A 289 -11.53 12.54 -26.32
CA ASP A 289 -12.93 12.10 -26.23
C ASP A 289 -13.15 10.99 -25.18
N ILE A 290 -12.26 9.99 -25.13
CA ILE A 290 -12.31 8.89 -24.15
C ILE A 290 -12.29 9.38 -22.69
N ASP A 291 -11.52 10.41 -22.38
CA ASP A 291 -11.36 10.93 -21.02
C ASP A 291 -12.65 11.61 -20.54
N VAL A 292 -13.31 12.33 -21.44
CA VAL A 292 -14.61 12.97 -21.19
C VAL A 292 -15.75 11.94 -21.17
N LEU A 293 -15.73 10.92 -22.04
CA LEU A 293 -16.71 9.83 -22.06
C LEU A 293 -16.63 8.97 -20.80
N LEU A 294 -15.42 8.68 -20.30
CA LEU A 294 -15.23 8.04 -19.00
C LEU A 294 -15.77 8.91 -17.86
N ALA A 295 -15.51 10.22 -17.87
CA ALA A 295 -16.06 11.14 -16.88
C ALA A 295 -17.61 11.22 -16.94
N GLN A 296 -18.21 11.21 -18.14
CA GLN A 296 -19.65 11.14 -18.34
C GLN A 296 -20.25 9.84 -17.79
N ARG A 297 -19.61 8.69 -18.04
CA ARG A 297 -20.05 7.39 -17.52
C ARG A 297 -19.95 7.33 -16.00
N TYR A 298 -18.87 7.87 -15.42
CA TYR A 298 -18.67 7.95 -13.97
C TYR A 298 -19.70 8.88 -13.30
N ALA A 299 -19.85 10.11 -13.80
CA ALA A 299 -20.87 11.05 -13.30
C ALA A 299 -22.30 10.51 -13.46
N GLY A 300 -22.57 9.76 -14.54
CA GLY A 300 -23.85 9.09 -14.78
C GLY A 300 -24.22 8.06 -13.70
N ALA A 301 -23.25 7.42 -13.05
CA ALA A 301 -23.47 6.44 -12.00
C ALA A 301 -24.07 7.04 -10.71
N ALA A 302 -23.93 8.36 -10.49
CA ALA A 302 -24.55 9.06 -9.36
C ALA A 302 -26.07 9.25 -9.49
N GLY A 303 -26.61 9.15 -10.71
CA GLY A 303 -27.99 9.53 -11.02
C GLY A 303 -28.92 8.35 -11.33
N ARG A 304 -30.24 8.61 -11.28
CA ARG A 304 -31.27 7.66 -11.79
C ARG A 304 -31.30 7.58 -13.32
N GLY A 305 -30.65 8.51 -14.02
CA GLY A 305 -30.55 8.55 -15.47
C GLY A 305 -29.56 7.53 -15.99
N ARG A 306 -30.01 6.29 -16.25
CA ARG A 306 -29.23 5.20 -16.86
C ARG A 306 -28.93 5.48 -18.35
N ARG A 307 -28.18 6.55 -18.66
CA ARG A 307 -27.71 6.82 -20.01
C ARG A 307 -26.51 5.92 -20.32
N ALA A 308 -26.65 5.06 -21.31
CA ALA A 308 -25.51 4.34 -21.86
C ALA A 308 -24.55 5.33 -22.52
N VAL A 309 -23.31 5.38 -22.05
CA VAL A 309 -22.21 6.11 -22.68
C VAL A 309 -21.33 5.07 -23.37
N ASN A 310 -21.24 5.16 -24.70
CA ASN A 310 -20.32 4.31 -25.46
C ASN A 310 -18.89 4.79 -25.23
N LEU A 311 -17.95 3.87 -25.06
CA LEU A 311 -16.53 4.19 -24.81
C LEU A 311 -15.73 3.89 -26.08
N GLU A 312 -15.28 4.94 -26.74
CA GLU A 312 -14.58 4.86 -28.04
C GLU A 312 -13.07 4.64 -27.83
N TRP A 313 -12.62 3.39 -27.80
CA TRP A 313 -11.21 3.03 -27.57
C TRP A 313 -10.34 2.94 -28.84
N ASP A 314 -10.92 2.98 -30.04
CA ASP A 314 -10.19 2.70 -31.28
C ASP A 314 -9.03 3.68 -31.54
N ARG A 315 -9.26 4.97 -31.29
CA ARG A 315 -8.27 6.06 -31.43
C ARG A 315 -7.43 6.30 -30.17
N VAL A 316 -7.45 5.39 -29.20
CA VAL A 316 -6.68 5.51 -27.96
C VAL A 316 -5.36 4.76 -28.12
N GLU A 317 -4.25 5.51 -28.09
CA GLU A 317 -2.89 4.99 -28.31
C GLU A 317 -2.18 4.56 -27.01
N GLY A 318 -2.69 4.96 -25.84
CA GLY A 318 -2.04 4.65 -24.57
C GLY A 318 -2.94 4.87 -23.35
N MET A 319 -2.59 4.18 -22.26
CA MET A 319 -3.25 4.31 -20.96
C MET A 319 -2.69 5.50 -20.17
N THR A 320 -3.54 6.17 -19.41
CA THR A 320 -3.14 7.18 -18.41
C THR A 320 -3.68 6.78 -17.03
N PRO A 321 -3.12 7.32 -15.92
CA PRO A 321 -3.67 7.13 -14.59
C PRO A 321 -5.17 7.46 -14.50
N TRP A 322 -5.59 8.58 -15.11
CA TRP A 322 -6.99 9.02 -15.18
C TRP A 322 -7.89 8.01 -15.92
N ARG A 323 -7.47 7.56 -17.10
CA ARG A 323 -8.21 6.55 -17.90
C ARG A 323 -8.41 5.26 -17.13
N PHE A 324 -7.32 4.75 -16.55
CA PHE A 324 -7.35 3.51 -15.78
C PHE A 324 -8.27 3.64 -14.58
N ALA A 325 -8.11 4.69 -13.77
CA ALA A 325 -8.91 4.95 -12.58
C ALA A 325 -10.42 4.99 -12.89
N LEU A 326 -10.84 5.80 -13.87
CA LEU A 326 -12.25 5.91 -14.23
C LEU A 326 -12.78 4.62 -14.88
N ALA A 327 -12.03 4.01 -15.80
CA ALA A 327 -12.45 2.79 -16.48
C ALA A 327 -12.65 1.63 -15.49
N SER A 328 -11.68 1.39 -14.60
CA SER A 328 -11.79 0.35 -13.58
C SER A 328 -12.93 0.63 -12.59
N ALA A 329 -13.15 1.89 -12.18
CA ALA A 329 -14.22 2.23 -11.24
C ALA A 329 -15.64 2.09 -11.82
N VAL A 330 -15.84 2.25 -13.14
CA VAL A 330 -17.14 2.06 -13.80
C VAL A 330 -17.31 0.66 -14.42
N GLY A 331 -16.40 -0.28 -14.12
CA GLY A 331 -16.38 -1.63 -14.69
C GLY A 331 -16.33 -1.61 -16.23
N ALA A 332 -15.60 -0.67 -16.81
CA ALA A 332 -15.38 -0.65 -18.25
C ALA A 332 -14.29 -1.66 -18.64
N GLU A 333 -14.58 -2.43 -19.68
CA GLU A 333 -13.58 -3.28 -20.31
C GLU A 333 -12.52 -2.40 -20.98
N ILE A 334 -11.27 -2.60 -20.56
CA ILE A 334 -10.09 -1.92 -21.13
C ILE A 334 -9.49 -2.88 -22.17
N PRO A 335 -9.32 -2.46 -23.44
CA PRO A 335 -8.69 -3.29 -24.45
C PRO A 335 -7.29 -3.75 -24.03
N GLU A 336 -7.00 -5.04 -24.18
CA GLU A 336 -5.74 -5.67 -23.78
C GLU A 336 -4.50 -4.95 -24.36
N LYS A 337 -4.61 -4.45 -25.61
CA LYS A 337 -3.58 -3.64 -26.30
C LYS A 337 -3.09 -2.41 -25.50
N LEU A 338 -3.90 -1.91 -24.54
CA LEU A 338 -3.57 -0.76 -23.69
C LEU A 338 -3.01 -1.16 -22.32
N LEU A 339 -3.05 -2.45 -21.97
CA LEU A 339 -2.53 -3.02 -20.73
C LEU A 339 -1.21 -3.77 -20.95
N VAL A 340 -1.04 -4.41 -22.11
CA VAL A 340 0.23 -5.04 -22.53
C VAL A 340 1.35 -3.99 -22.48
N ASN A 341 2.38 -4.26 -21.67
CA ASN A 341 3.54 -3.38 -21.45
C ASN A 341 3.18 -1.94 -20.98
N ALA A 342 1.99 -1.72 -20.40
CA ALA A 342 1.59 -0.41 -19.89
C ALA A 342 2.52 0.12 -18.77
N GLY A 343 3.23 -0.80 -18.10
CA GLY A 343 4.38 -0.52 -17.25
C GLY A 343 4.10 -0.63 -15.73
N PRO A 344 5.15 -0.47 -14.90
CA PRO A 344 5.11 -0.80 -13.47
C PRO A 344 4.02 -0.09 -12.65
N TYR A 345 3.57 1.09 -13.08
CA TYR A 345 2.46 1.79 -12.43
C TYR A 345 1.18 0.95 -12.42
N TYR A 346 0.78 0.40 -13.57
CA TYR A 346 -0.49 -0.32 -13.71
C TYR A 346 -0.48 -1.67 -13.01
N GLU A 347 0.67 -2.37 -12.98
CA GLU A 347 0.85 -3.58 -12.18
C GLU A 347 0.59 -3.31 -10.69
N ARG A 348 1.15 -2.20 -10.13
CA ARG A 348 0.97 -1.82 -8.72
C ARG A 348 -0.49 -1.49 -8.38
N VAL A 349 -1.12 -0.60 -9.15
CA VAL A 349 -2.51 -0.20 -8.85
C VAL A 349 -3.48 -1.37 -9.06
N SER A 350 -3.28 -2.20 -10.08
CA SER A 350 -4.12 -3.38 -10.33
C SER A 350 -4.08 -4.37 -9.17
N ALA A 351 -2.90 -4.63 -8.60
CA ALA A 351 -2.74 -5.53 -7.47
C ALA A 351 -3.59 -5.14 -6.24
N THR A 352 -3.74 -3.83 -6.01
CA THR A 352 -4.44 -3.27 -4.84
C THR A 352 -5.89 -2.83 -5.11
N ALA A 353 -6.35 -2.87 -6.36
CA ALA A 353 -7.65 -2.41 -6.79
C ALA A 353 -8.76 -3.46 -6.50
N PRO A 354 -9.67 -3.25 -5.52
CA PRO A 354 -10.64 -4.25 -5.12
C PRO A 354 -11.80 -4.44 -6.13
N MET A 355 -12.00 -3.48 -7.03
CA MET A 355 -13.02 -3.53 -8.09
C MET A 355 -12.60 -4.35 -9.33
N LEU A 356 -11.33 -4.76 -9.42
CA LEU A 356 -10.84 -5.61 -10.50
C LEU A 356 -11.04 -7.10 -10.20
N ALA A 357 -11.17 -7.91 -11.25
CA ALA A 357 -11.29 -9.35 -11.11
C ALA A 357 -10.01 -9.96 -10.52
N LEU A 358 -10.15 -11.08 -9.79
CA LEU A 358 -9.02 -11.71 -9.09
C LEU A 358 -7.81 -12.02 -10.00
N PRO A 359 -7.96 -12.52 -11.25
CA PRO A 359 -6.82 -12.73 -12.15
C PRO A 359 -6.11 -11.43 -12.55
N GLN A 360 -6.86 -10.35 -12.79
CA GLN A 360 -6.29 -9.03 -13.11
C GLN A 360 -5.46 -8.48 -11.93
N ARG A 361 -5.95 -8.68 -10.70
CA ARG A 361 -5.22 -8.33 -9.48
C ARG A 361 -3.96 -9.18 -9.33
N ALA A 362 -4.05 -10.49 -9.59
CA ALA A 362 -2.91 -11.42 -9.48
C ALA A 362 -1.80 -11.14 -10.50
N GLY A 363 -2.13 -10.72 -11.73
CA GLY A 363 -1.13 -10.32 -12.73
C GLY A 363 -0.22 -9.17 -12.27
N GLY A 364 -0.75 -8.22 -11.50
CA GLY A 364 0.05 -7.14 -10.88
C GLY A 364 0.67 -7.51 -9.53
N ALA A 365 0.14 -8.53 -8.86
CA ALA A 365 0.47 -8.86 -7.46
C ALA A 365 1.93 -9.27 -7.28
N GLY A 366 2.56 -9.87 -8.29
CA GLY A 366 3.97 -10.24 -8.28
C GLY A 366 4.88 -9.04 -7.99
N ARG A 367 4.80 -7.99 -8.82
CA ARG A 367 5.53 -6.73 -8.60
C ARG A 367 5.23 -6.14 -7.24
N ALA A 368 3.94 -5.99 -6.91
CA ALA A 368 3.53 -5.33 -5.68
C ALA A 368 4.05 -6.07 -4.42
N ALA A 369 4.13 -7.40 -4.45
CA ALA A 369 4.72 -8.20 -3.38
C ALA A 369 6.26 -8.09 -3.32
N GLY A 370 6.93 -8.14 -4.48
CA GLY A 370 8.38 -8.04 -4.59
C GLY A 370 8.93 -6.66 -4.19
N GLU A 371 8.19 -5.59 -4.46
CA GLU A 371 8.54 -4.21 -4.07
C GLU A 371 8.13 -3.88 -2.61
N GLY A 372 7.18 -4.62 -2.01
CA GLY A 372 6.81 -4.51 -0.59
C GLY A 372 5.49 -3.80 -0.31
N ILE A 373 4.74 -3.47 -1.37
CA ILE A 373 3.36 -2.96 -1.29
C ILE A 373 2.46 -4.04 -0.68
N LEU A 374 2.46 -5.25 -1.24
CA LEU A 374 1.74 -6.40 -0.70
C LEU A 374 2.58 -7.20 0.31
N SER A 375 1.90 -7.69 1.35
CA SER A 375 2.45 -8.65 2.30
C SER A 375 2.30 -10.09 1.77
N SER A 376 3.10 -11.01 2.30
CA SER A 376 2.93 -12.45 2.03
C SER A 376 1.52 -12.94 2.40
N ALA A 377 0.93 -12.42 3.49
CA ALA A 377 -0.45 -12.73 3.87
C ALA A 377 -1.49 -12.24 2.84
N ALA A 378 -1.34 -11.03 2.29
CA ALA A 378 -2.23 -10.50 1.25
C ALA A 378 -2.10 -11.27 -0.07
N MET A 379 -0.89 -11.74 -0.40
CA MET A 379 -0.65 -12.63 -1.53
C MET A 379 -1.37 -13.97 -1.35
N VAL A 380 -1.22 -14.60 -0.18
CA VAL A 380 -1.87 -15.89 0.14
C VAL A 380 -3.40 -15.75 0.14
N ASP A 381 -3.94 -14.66 0.69
CA ASP A 381 -5.37 -14.34 0.64
C ASP A 381 -5.88 -14.24 -0.81
N LEU A 382 -5.21 -13.47 -1.67
CA LEU A 382 -5.58 -13.32 -3.08
C LEU A 382 -5.59 -14.67 -3.82
N TYR A 383 -4.54 -15.48 -3.67
CA TYR A 383 -4.49 -16.80 -4.32
C TYR A 383 -5.47 -17.81 -3.68
N SER A 384 -5.85 -17.66 -2.40
CA SER A 384 -6.89 -18.47 -1.75
C SER A 384 -8.29 -18.13 -2.27
N GLN A 385 -8.56 -16.86 -2.56
CA GLN A 385 -9.79 -16.42 -3.22
C GLN A 385 -9.86 -16.97 -4.66
N ILE A 386 -8.73 -17.00 -5.38
CA ILE A 386 -8.64 -17.61 -6.72
C ILE A 386 -8.89 -19.12 -6.67
N TYR A 387 -8.30 -19.83 -5.70
CA TYR A 387 -8.53 -21.27 -5.52
C TYR A 387 -10.00 -21.60 -5.21
N SER A 388 -10.66 -20.75 -4.41
CA SER A 388 -12.05 -20.96 -3.98
C SER A 388 -13.10 -20.52 -4.99
N ALA A 389 -12.72 -19.83 -6.08
CA ALA A 389 -13.66 -19.28 -7.05
C ALA A 389 -13.86 -20.23 -8.24
N GLU A 390 -15.11 -20.64 -8.48
CA GLU A 390 -15.47 -21.44 -9.65
C GLU A 390 -15.27 -20.66 -10.96
N GLY A 391 -14.86 -21.35 -12.02
CA GLY A 391 -14.70 -20.78 -13.36
C GLY A 391 -13.47 -19.91 -13.58
N ILE A 392 -12.54 -19.80 -12.62
CA ILE A 392 -11.22 -19.20 -12.86
C ILE A 392 -10.25 -20.27 -13.35
N GLU A 393 -9.74 -20.08 -14.57
CA GLU A 393 -8.73 -20.93 -15.21
C GLU A 393 -7.42 -20.14 -15.44
N GLY A 394 -6.37 -20.82 -15.91
CA GLY A 394 -5.10 -20.20 -16.31
C GLY A 394 -3.98 -20.26 -15.26
N PRO A 395 -2.85 -19.57 -15.51
CA PRO A 395 -1.62 -19.66 -14.69
C PRO A 395 -1.84 -19.29 -13.21
N GLU A 396 -2.78 -18.39 -12.93
CA GLU A 396 -3.14 -17.94 -11.59
C GLU A 396 -3.84 -19.05 -10.80
N ALA A 397 -4.77 -19.78 -11.43
CA ALA A 397 -5.46 -20.91 -10.83
C ALA A 397 -4.53 -22.11 -10.60
N VAL A 398 -3.59 -22.35 -11.52
CA VAL A 398 -2.51 -23.35 -11.33
C VAL A 398 -1.60 -22.94 -10.16
N THR A 399 -1.17 -21.68 -10.10
CA THR A 399 -0.37 -21.16 -8.98
C THR A 399 -1.12 -21.29 -7.64
N ALA A 400 -2.42 -20.98 -7.61
CA ALA A 400 -3.26 -21.12 -6.43
C ALA A 400 -3.36 -22.58 -5.94
N SER A 401 -3.51 -23.53 -6.88
CA SER A 401 -3.58 -24.96 -6.58
C SER A 401 -2.25 -25.50 -6.04
N LEU A 402 -1.13 -25.14 -6.66
CA LEU A 402 0.21 -25.48 -6.18
C LEU A 402 0.51 -24.83 -4.81
N LEU A 403 0.04 -23.61 -4.58
CA LEU A 403 0.19 -22.95 -3.28
C LEU A 403 -0.57 -23.69 -2.18
N ARG A 404 -1.78 -24.20 -2.46
CA ARG A 404 -2.48 -25.07 -1.50
C ARG A 404 -1.65 -26.31 -1.18
N GLU A 405 -1.14 -26.99 -2.20
CA GLU A 405 -0.33 -28.20 -2.02
C GLU A 405 0.95 -27.93 -1.20
N ALA A 406 1.61 -26.78 -1.41
CA ALA A 406 2.74 -26.34 -0.59
C ALA A 406 2.39 -26.18 0.91
N TYR A 407 1.13 -25.93 1.26
CA TYR A 407 0.68 -25.72 2.65
C TYR A 407 0.18 -27.00 3.34
N VAL A 408 -0.49 -27.89 2.60
CA VAL A 408 -1.26 -29.04 3.14
C VAL A 408 -1.04 -30.37 2.42
N GLY A 409 -0.08 -30.45 1.49
CA GLY A 409 0.25 -31.69 0.79
C GLY A 409 0.72 -32.82 1.71
N ASP A 410 0.59 -34.06 1.23
CA ASP A 410 0.81 -35.28 2.00
C ASP A 410 2.30 -35.54 2.29
N GLY A 411 2.81 -34.82 3.30
CA GLY A 411 4.16 -34.95 3.83
C GLY A 411 5.15 -33.87 3.35
N PRO A 412 6.38 -33.86 3.89
CA PRO A 412 7.38 -32.85 3.54
C PRO A 412 7.74 -32.83 2.05
N LEU A 413 7.97 -34.00 1.44
CA LEU A 413 8.38 -34.10 0.04
C LEU A 413 7.34 -33.58 -0.95
N ALA A 414 6.05 -33.85 -0.72
CA ALA A 414 4.94 -33.34 -1.55
C ALA A 414 4.87 -31.80 -1.48
N ARG A 415 4.92 -31.24 -0.26
CA ARG A 415 4.94 -29.79 -0.03
C ARG A 415 6.17 -29.13 -0.66
N MET A 416 7.35 -29.73 -0.53
CA MET A 416 8.58 -29.20 -1.16
C MET A 416 8.49 -29.23 -2.69
N THR A 417 7.95 -30.30 -3.26
CA THR A 417 7.72 -30.42 -4.70
C THR A 417 6.81 -29.30 -5.20
N ALA A 418 5.70 -29.04 -4.51
CA ALA A 418 4.81 -27.93 -4.84
C ALA A 418 5.47 -26.55 -4.67
N ILE A 419 6.28 -26.33 -3.62
CA ILE A 419 7.08 -25.09 -3.46
C ILE A 419 8.03 -24.90 -4.66
N ARG A 420 8.76 -25.95 -5.06
CA ARG A 420 9.63 -25.91 -6.26
C ARG A 420 8.83 -25.59 -7.51
N SER A 421 7.65 -26.19 -7.72
CA SER A 421 6.78 -25.87 -8.87
C SER A 421 6.26 -24.43 -8.87
N VAL A 422 6.01 -23.82 -7.71
CA VAL A 422 5.65 -22.38 -7.62
C VAL A 422 6.84 -21.47 -7.96
N TRP A 423 8.07 -21.92 -7.65
CA TRP A 423 9.31 -21.20 -7.96
C TRP A 423 9.77 -21.37 -9.42
N GLY A 424 9.49 -22.51 -10.04
CA GLY A 424 9.85 -22.85 -11.42
C GLY A 424 11.30 -23.28 -11.62
N ASP A 425 11.60 -23.80 -12.81
CA ASP A 425 12.89 -24.42 -13.18
C ASP A 425 13.91 -23.43 -13.77
N GLY A 426 13.67 -22.12 -13.65
CA GLY A 426 14.54 -21.08 -14.19
C GLY A 426 15.86 -20.93 -13.43
N ALA A 427 16.85 -20.29 -14.08
CA ALA A 427 18.18 -20.02 -13.50
C ALA A 427 18.19 -19.09 -12.26
N GLY A 428 17.02 -18.58 -11.86
CA GLY A 428 16.79 -17.86 -10.61
C GLY A 428 15.30 -17.89 -10.28
N VAL A 429 14.97 -17.94 -8.98
CA VAL A 429 13.57 -17.89 -8.51
C VAL A 429 13.10 -16.44 -8.47
N ASP A 430 11.92 -16.16 -9.05
CA ASP A 430 11.29 -14.85 -8.90
C ASP A 430 11.05 -14.54 -7.42
N TYR A 431 11.59 -13.41 -6.95
CA TYR A 431 11.48 -12.96 -5.56
C TYR A 431 10.02 -12.79 -5.13
N ALA A 432 9.09 -12.48 -6.04
CA ALA A 432 7.66 -12.45 -5.74
C ALA A 432 7.09 -13.83 -5.37
N LYS A 433 7.60 -14.91 -5.98
CA LYS A 433 7.23 -16.29 -5.62
C LYS A 433 7.83 -16.69 -4.27
N MET A 434 9.03 -16.21 -3.92
CA MET A 434 9.56 -16.33 -2.55
C MET A 434 8.62 -15.65 -1.54
N VAL A 435 8.15 -14.42 -1.80
CA VAL A 435 7.17 -13.72 -0.95
C VAL A 435 5.86 -14.51 -0.81
N LEU A 436 5.35 -15.09 -1.91
CA LEU A 436 4.14 -15.92 -1.90
C LEU A 436 4.28 -17.18 -1.02
N THR A 437 5.43 -17.86 -1.11
CA THR A 437 5.69 -19.14 -0.42
C THR A 437 6.21 -19.00 1.02
N ALA A 438 6.45 -17.81 1.54
CA ALA A 438 7.17 -17.60 2.80
C ALA A 438 6.62 -18.37 4.02
N TYR A 439 5.29 -18.42 4.17
CA TYR A 439 4.63 -19.19 5.24
C TYR A 439 4.50 -20.69 4.93
N ALA A 440 4.61 -21.11 3.66
CA ALA A 440 4.76 -22.54 3.30
C ALA A 440 6.16 -23.04 3.67
N ALA A 441 7.19 -22.28 3.31
CA ALA A 441 8.58 -22.57 3.66
C ALA A 441 8.76 -22.70 5.18
N ALA A 442 8.09 -21.86 5.97
CA ALA A 442 8.09 -21.95 7.44
C ALA A 442 7.40 -23.20 8.03
N ARG A 443 6.69 -24.00 7.22
CA ARG A 443 6.08 -25.28 7.61
C ARG A 443 6.91 -26.50 7.20
N MET A 444 8.00 -26.29 6.46
CA MET A 444 8.94 -27.36 6.14
C MET A 444 9.77 -27.73 7.38
N PRO A 445 9.93 -29.03 7.69
CA PRO A 445 10.92 -29.45 8.68
C PRO A 445 12.32 -29.12 8.15
N ALA A 446 13.21 -28.68 9.05
CA ALA A 446 14.63 -28.62 8.75
C ALA A 446 15.19 -30.04 8.86
N SER A 447 15.70 -30.56 7.75
CA SER A 447 16.32 -31.89 7.65
C SER A 447 17.22 -31.95 6.42
N ASP A 448 18.24 -32.80 6.49
CA ASP A 448 19.28 -32.98 5.46
C ASP A 448 18.68 -33.37 4.09
N GLU A 449 17.52 -34.03 4.06
CA GLU A 449 16.71 -34.28 2.85
C GLU A 449 16.45 -33.03 1.99
N PHE A 450 16.40 -31.85 2.63
CA PHE A 450 16.12 -30.56 2.00
C PHE A 450 17.29 -29.58 2.08
N GLU A 451 18.51 -30.05 2.35
CA GLU A 451 19.72 -29.21 2.45
C GLU A 451 19.90 -28.33 1.20
N ALA A 452 19.75 -28.92 0.01
CA ALA A 452 19.85 -28.21 -1.27
C ALA A 452 18.78 -27.11 -1.49
N ASP A 453 17.62 -27.21 -0.83
CA ASP A 453 16.57 -26.17 -0.86
C ASP A 453 16.73 -25.13 0.25
N ALA A 454 17.51 -25.43 1.30
CA ALA A 454 17.61 -24.63 2.51
C ALA A 454 17.91 -23.14 2.23
N PRO A 455 18.83 -22.73 1.34
CA PRO A 455 19.06 -21.31 1.04
C PRO A 455 17.80 -20.61 0.49
N LYS A 456 17.03 -21.27 -0.39
CA LYS A 456 15.80 -20.73 -0.97
C LYS A 456 14.66 -20.70 0.04
N LEU A 457 14.54 -21.72 0.89
CA LEU A 457 13.56 -21.78 1.98
C LEU A 457 13.83 -20.70 3.03
N ILE A 458 15.10 -20.49 3.40
CA ILE A 458 15.56 -19.40 4.27
C ILE A 458 15.23 -18.05 3.65
N ALA A 459 15.66 -17.79 2.41
CA ALA A 459 15.34 -16.53 1.71
C ALA A 459 13.83 -16.26 1.66
N SER A 460 13.03 -17.28 1.33
CA SER A 460 11.57 -17.23 1.32
C SER A 460 10.98 -16.84 2.67
N MET A 461 11.37 -17.50 3.77
CA MET A 461 10.95 -17.14 5.13
C MET A 461 11.34 -15.71 5.53
N LEU A 462 12.56 -15.27 5.16
CA LEU A 462 13.05 -13.92 5.46
C LEU A 462 12.31 -12.83 4.69
N THR A 463 11.66 -13.13 3.55
CA THR A 463 10.78 -12.16 2.88
C THR A 463 9.54 -11.79 3.73
N ALA A 464 9.10 -12.65 4.64
CA ALA A 464 7.99 -12.37 5.55
C ALA A 464 8.44 -12.04 6.98
N GLY A 465 9.75 -11.91 7.22
CA GLY A 465 10.31 -11.59 8.54
C GLY A 465 10.27 -12.78 9.51
N LEU A 466 10.18 -14.01 8.98
CA LEU A 466 10.08 -15.24 9.78
C LEU A 466 11.46 -15.71 10.24
N ASP A 467 12.28 -14.80 10.77
CA ASP A 467 13.68 -15.04 11.16
C ASP A 467 13.82 -16.19 12.16
N ARG A 468 12.93 -16.29 13.15
CA ARG A 468 12.86 -17.42 14.10
C ARG A 468 12.56 -18.78 13.47
N ASN A 469 11.87 -18.82 12.33
CA ASN A 469 11.64 -20.08 11.60
C ASN A 469 12.85 -20.41 10.71
N ALA A 470 13.44 -19.40 10.06
CA ALA A 470 14.67 -19.55 9.31
C ALA A 470 15.82 -20.11 10.18
N MET A 471 16.00 -19.59 11.41
CA MET A 471 17.04 -20.07 12.33
C MET A 471 16.95 -21.56 12.69
N ARG A 472 15.82 -22.25 12.45
CA ARG A 472 15.70 -23.71 12.65
C ARG A 472 16.54 -24.52 11.66
N TRP A 473 16.94 -23.92 10.55
CA TRP A 473 17.76 -24.54 9.51
C TRP A 473 19.28 -24.44 9.77
N ALA A 474 19.68 -23.74 10.84
CA ALA A 474 21.10 -23.61 11.21
C ALA A 474 21.87 -24.94 11.36
N PRO A 475 21.27 -26.06 11.83
CA PRO A 475 21.98 -27.35 11.89
C PRO A 475 22.15 -28.07 10.54
N VAL A 476 21.43 -27.63 9.50
CA VAL A 476 21.37 -28.29 8.18
C VAL A 476 22.25 -27.56 7.15
N VAL A 477 22.44 -26.24 7.29
CA VAL A 477 23.26 -25.47 6.34
C VAL A 477 24.73 -25.53 6.71
N ALA A 478 25.58 -25.87 5.73
CA ALA A 478 27.03 -25.80 5.88
C ALA A 478 27.49 -24.37 6.20
N GLU A 479 28.46 -24.23 7.11
CA GLU A 479 29.18 -22.96 7.33
C GLU A 479 29.83 -22.50 6.01
N GLY A 480 29.84 -21.19 5.74
CA GLY A 480 30.26 -20.64 4.45
C GLY A 480 29.26 -20.76 3.29
N SER A 481 28.14 -21.48 3.42
CA SER A 481 27.11 -21.55 2.36
C SER A 481 26.22 -20.29 2.29
N GLU A 482 25.48 -20.11 1.18
CA GLU A 482 24.44 -19.06 1.08
C GLU A 482 23.34 -19.23 2.15
N GLY A 483 22.99 -20.47 2.51
CA GLY A 483 22.06 -20.73 3.62
C GLY A 483 22.59 -20.18 4.94
N TRP A 484 23.86 -20.45 5.25
CA TRP A 484 24.54 -19.89 6.41
C TRP A 484 24.63 -18.37 6.36
N ALA A 485 25.03 -17.78 5.22
CA ALA A 485 25.18 -16.33 5.07
C ALA A 485 23.88 -15.56 5.37
N LEU A 486 22.74 -16.09 4.92
CA LEU A 486 21.42 -15.52 5.21
C LEU A 486 21.06 -15.61 6.70
N LEU A 487 21.39 -16.71 7.39
CA LEU A 487 21.17 -16.84 8.85
C LEU A 487 22.12 -15.94 9.65
N ALA A 488 23.40 -15.87 9.25
CA ALA A 488 24.43 -15.02 9.85
C ALA A 488 24.09 -13.52 9.75
N LEU A 489 23.24 -13.12 8.79
CA LEU A 489 22.63 -11.78 8.72
C LEU A 489 21.30 -11.69 9.49
N ALA A 490 20.44 -12.70 9.39
CA ALA A 490 19.07 -12.65 9.94
C ALA A 490 18.96 -12.84 11.46
N GLN A 491 19.92 -13.48 12.12
CA GLN A 491 19.84 -13.90 13.53
C GLN A 491 19.33 -12.78 14.47
N PRO A 492 18.24 -12.98 15.24
CA PRO A 492 17.57 -11.89 15.96
C PRO A 492 18.24 -11.48 17.28
N THR A 493 18.88 -12.41 17.97
CA THR A 493 19.60 -12.19 19.24
C THR A 493 21.10 -12.12 19.00
N GLY A 494 21.84 -11.45 19.90
CA GLY A 494 23.27 -11.16 19.75
C GLY A 494 24.08 -12.33 19.21
N ALA A 495 24.68 -12.12 18.03
CA ALA A 495 25.57 -13.09 17.41
C ALA A 495 26.92 -13.07 18.13
N ASN A 496 27.56 -14.24 18.24
CA ASN A 496 29.01 -14.27 18.41
C ASN A 496 29.65 -13.63 17.16
N PRO A 497 30.86 -13.06 17.25
CA PRO A 497 31.61 -12.63 16.08
C PRO A 497 31.67 -13.75 15.04
N VAL A 498 31.37 -13.42 13.79
CA VAL A 498 31.43 -14.39 12.69
C VAL A 498 32.91 -14.70 12.40
N SER A 499 33.22 -15.98 12.24
CA SER A 499 34.57 -16.46 11.88
C SER A 499 34.99 -15.89 10.52
N SER A 500 36.27 -15.51 10.36
CA SER A 500 36.75 -15.04 9.05
C SER A 500 36.68 -16.16 8.02
N GLY A 501 37.09 -17.38 8.39
CA GLY A 501 37.11 -18.55 7.51
C GLY A 501 35.76 -18.83 6.84
N ALA A 502 34.65 -18.74 7.56
CA ALA A 502 33.33 -18.93 6.95
C ALA A 502 32.96 -17.83 5.95
N VAL A 503 33.48 -16.61 6.13
CA VAL A 503 33.30 -15.54 5.14
C VAL A 503 34.24 -15.74 3.95
N ASP A 504 35.45 -16.25 4.17
CA ASP A 504 36.41 -16.62 3.12
C ASP A 504 35.85 -17.77 2.24
N ASP A 505 35.32 -18.83 2.85
CA ASP A 505 34.64 -19.94 2.16
C ASP A 505 33.48 -19.41 1.28
N PHE A 506 32.65 -18.51 1.81
CA PHE A 506 31.58 -17.85 1.03
C PHE A 506 32.11 -16.93 -0.08
N ILE A 507 33.29 -16.30 0.11
CA ILE A 507 33.94 -15.47 -0.91
C ILE A 507 34.40 -16.32 -2.09
N ASP A 508 34.99 -17.48 -1.82
CA ASP A 508 35.54 -18.38 -2.83
C ASP A 508 34.43 -19.09 -3.64
N ASP A 509 33.29 -19.41 -3.01
CA ASP A 509 32.12 -20.01 -3.67
C ASP A 509 31.18 -18.98 -4.37
N ASP A 510 31.38 -17.66 -4.20
CA ASP A 510 30.48 -16.64 -4.77
C ASP A 510 30.65 -16.43 -6.29
N ALA A 511 29.89 -17.22 -7.06
CA ALA A 511 29.76 -17.11 -8.51
C ALA A 511 29.00 -15.86 -9.02
N SER A 512 28.53 -14.95 -8.14
CA SER A 512 27.81 -13.74 -8.57
C SER A 512 28.73 -12.73 -9.27
N SER A 513 28.13 -11.83 -10.06
CA SER A 513 28.87 -10.89 -10.90
C SER A 513 29.75 -9.94 -10.07
N GLN A 514 31.07 -10.13 -10.15
CA GLN A 514 32.08 -9.44 -9.34
C GLN A 514 31.98 -9.72 -7.83
N GLN A 515 31.63 -10.95 -7.44
CA GLN A 515 31.44 -11.38 -6.04
C GLN A 515 30.50 -10.41 -5.27
N ARG A 516 29.36 -10.09 -5.88
CA ARG A 516 28.45 -9.07 -5.34
C ARG A 516 27.78 -9.55 -4.07
N LYS A 517 27.40 -10.82 -3.98
CA LYS A 517 26.82 -11.40 -2.76
C LYS A 517 27.82 -11.30 -1.61
N SER A 518 29.09 -11.63 -1.83
CA SER A 518 30.14 -11.55 -0.79
C SER A 518 30.43 -10.12 -0.38
N ARG A 519 30.47 -9.18 -1.35
CA ARG A 519 30.55 -7.74 -1.06
C ARG A 519 29.36 -7.25 -0.23
N PHE A 520 28.15 -7.76 -0.46
CA PHE A 520 26.98 -7.45 0.36
C PHE A 520 26.99 -8.16 1.72
N LEU A 521 27.47 -9.39 1.82
CA LEU A 521 27.62 -10.13 3.08
C LEU A 521 28.58 -9.40 4.02
N VAL A 522 29.79 -9.07 3.56
CA VAL A 522 30.80 -8.33 4.35
C VAL A 522 30.25 -6.97 4.79
N ALA A 523 29.60 -6.23 3.88
CA ALA A 523 28.96 -4.95 4.22
C ALA A 523 27.81 -5.09 5.25
N GLY A 524 26.98 -6.13 5.11
CA GLY A 524 25.87 -6.43 6.00
C GLY A 524 26.35 -6.82 7.40
N LEU A 525 27.28 -7.78 7.49
CA LEU A 525 27.84 -8.23 8.77
C LEU A 525 28.61 -7.11 9.48
N ALA A 526 29.43 -6.34 8.75
CA ALA A 526 30.12 -5.18 9.32
C ALA A 526 29.14 -4.08 9.77
N GLY A 527 28.06 -3.82 9.02
CA GLY A 527 27.03 -2.85 9.41
C GLY A 527 26.23 -3.31 10.64
N LEU A 528 25.97 -4.60 10.77
CA LEU A 528 25.32 -5.21 11.94
C LEU A 528 26.24 -5.32 13.17
N GLY A 529 27.54 -5.04 13.03
CA GLY A 529 28.53 -5.21 14.10
C GLY A 529 28.89 -6.67 14.40
N ARG A 530 28.82 -7.55 13.39
CA ARG A 530 29.07 -9.00 13.50
C ARG A 530 30.48 -9.43 13.06
N LEU A 531 31.24 -8.51 12.47
CA LEU A 531 32.67 -8.67 12.18
C LEU A 531 33.46 -7.72 13.06
N GLU A 532 34.63 -8.18 13.52
CA GLU A 532 35.62 -7.30 14.15
C GLU A 532 36.17 -6.29 13.13
N GLN A 533 36.59 -5.11 13.61
CA GLN A 533 36.97 -4.01 12.72
C GLN A 533 38.19 -4.33 11.83
N GLY A 534 39.13 -5.14 12.32
CA GLY A 534 40.28 -5.63 11.52
C GLY A 534 39.81 -6.57 10.42
N VAL A 535 39.12 -7.65 10.79
CA VAL A 535 38.55 -8.65 9.85
C VAL A 535 37.70 -7.98 8.77
N ALA A 536 36.83 -7.03 9.14
CA ALA A 536 36.03 -6.28 8.18
C ALA A 536 36.87 -5.43 7.20
N ALA A 537 38.02 -4.92 7.61
CA ALA A 537 38.94 -4.16 6.75
C ALA A 537 39.71 -5.08 5.80
N ASP A 538 40.17 -6.23 6.28
CA ASP A 538 40.92 -7.22 5.50
C ASP A 538 40.04 -7.83 4.38
N LEU A 539 38.85 -8.32 4.73
CA LEU A 539 37.85 -8.83 3.77
C LEU A 539 37.41 -7.75 2.76
N SER A 540 37.29 -6.49 3.21
CA SER A 540 37.00 -5.36 2.31
C SER A 540 38.14 -5.13 1.31
N SER A 541 39.39 -5.28 1.74
CA SER A 541 40.57 -5.15 0.89
C SER A 541 40.64 -6.27 -0.16
N GLN A 542 40.43 -7.53 0.24
CA GLN A 542 40.34 -8.70 -0.64
C GLN A 542 39.30 -8.50 -1.75
N LEU A 543 38.09 -8.06 -1.39
CA LEU A 543 37.00 -7.80 -2.34
C LEU A 543 37.15 -6.48 -3.13
N SER A 544 38.23 -5.72 -2.91
CA SER A 544 38.51 -4.40 -3.49
C SER A 544 37.41 -3.36 -3.22
N VAL A 545 36.80 -3.40 -2.03
CA VAL A 545 35.76 -2.47 -1.57
C VAL A 545 36.31 -1.55 -0.47
N ASN A 546 35.91 -0.28 -0.48
CA ASN A 546 36.19 0.63 0.64
C ASN A 546 34.88 1.05 1.31
N LEU A 547 34.50 0.32 2.38
CA LEU A 547 33.30 0.60 3.18
C LEU A 547 33.41 1.94 3.93
N ASN A 548 34.62 2.34 4.35
CA ASN A 548 34.88 3.56 5.11
C ASN A 548 34.85 4.86 4.25
N ARG A 549 34.71 4.76 2.93
CA ARG A 549 34.81 5.91 2.00
C ARG A 549 33.61 6.86 2.10
N GLN A 550 33.71 7.86 2.97
CA GLN A 550 32.65 8.84 3.18
C GLN A 550 32.26 9.67 1.94
N THR A 551 30.97 10.02 1.85
CA THR A 551 30.41 11.00 0.90
C THR A 551 29.70 12.13 1.64
N LYS A 552 28.97 13.01 0.93
CA LYS A 552 28.02 13.93 1.58
C LYS A 552 26.80 13.18 2.15
N TRP A 553 26.29 12.17 1.44
CA TRP A 553 25.15 11.36 1.88
C TRP A 553 25.51 10.45 3.06
N SER A 554 26.66 9.76 3.03
CA SER A 554 26.97 8.81 4.10
C SER A 554 27.26 9.51 5.42
N ARG A 555 28.00 10.63 5.39
CA ARG A 555 28.15 11.48 6.59
C ARG A 555 26.81 11.97 7.15
N LEU A 556 25.83 12.23 6.30
CA LEU A 556 24.51 12.70 6.73
C LEU A 556 23.68 11.58 7.38
N ILE A 557 23.72 10.35 6.85
CA ILE A 557 23.04 9.21 7.48
C ILE A 557 23.75 8.75 8.77
N ASP A 558 25.08 8.79 8.79
CA ASP A 558 25.90 8.51 9.98
C ASP A 558 25.61 9.54 11.10
N GLN A 559 25.50 10.83 10.75
CA GLN A 559 25.12 11.90 11.68
C GLN A 559 23.68 11.76 12.18
N ALA A 560 22.72 11.44 11.30
CA ALA A 560 21.33 11.18 11.70
C ALA A 560 21.23 9.99 12.68
N ALA A 561 22.03 8.95 12.49
CA ALA A 561 22.13 7.82 13.40
C ALA A 561 22.86 8.18 14.72
N ALA A 562 23.84 9.09 14.68
CA ALA A 562 24.53 9.57 15.87
C ALA A 562 23.65 10.39 16.81
N VAL A 563 22.55 10.95 16.32
CA VAL A 563 21.49 11.62 17.11
C VAL A 563 20.20 10.78 17.19
N GLU A 564 20.30 9.46 16.99
CA GLU A 564 19.24 8.47 17.18
C GLU A 564 17.94 8.72 16.38
N ASN A 565 18.05 9.40 15.23
CA ASN A 565 16.89 9.90 14.49
C ASN A 565 16.30 8.86 13.52
N GLN A 566 15.45 7.97 14.05
CA GLN A 566 14.81 6.90 13.27
C GLN A 566 14.14 7.35 11.97
N PRO A 567 13.24 8.38 11.91
CA PRO A 567 12.64 8.79 10.65
C PRO A 567 13.63 9.37 9.65
N LEU A 568 14.61 10.16 10.10
CA LEU A 568 15.60 10.75 9.21
C LEU A 568 16.53 9.67 8.62
N VAL A 569 16.96 8.70 9.43
CA VAL A 569 17.71 7.54 8.93
C VAL A 569 16.88 6.74 7.92
N ALA A 570 15.59 6.49 8.18
CA ALA A 570 14.72 5.80 7.22
C ALA A 570 14.57 6.55 5.87
N TYR A 571 14.42 7.88 5.90
CA TYR A 571 14.34 8.69 4.68
C TYR A 571 15.69 8.73 3.93
N LEU A 572 16.82 8.85 4.63
CA LEU A 572 18.15 8.85 4.01
C LEU A 572 18.55 7.47 3.48
N ALA A 573 18.11 6.40 4.15
CA ALA A 573 18.29 5.03 3.67
C ALA A 573 17.52 4.82 2.36
N ALA A 574 16.28 5.29 2.27
CA ALA A 574 15.52 5.27 1.02
C ALA A 574 16.23 6.00 -0.12
N VAL A 575 16.78 7.20 0.14
CA VAL A 575 17.59 7.94 -0.87
C VAL A 575 18.76 7.11 -1.38
N GLY A 576 19.43 6.36 -0.49
CA GLY A 576 20.56 5.49 -0.83
C GLY A 576 20.18 4.11 -1.41
N MET A 577 18.91 3.71 -1.36
CA MET A 577 18.39 2.44 -1.88
C MET A 577 17.69 2.55 -3.24
N GLN A 578 17.76 3.71 -3.89
CA GLN A 578 17.13 3.92 -5.19
C GLN A 578 17.77 3.08 -6.31
N GLY A 579 16.94 2.40 -7.10
CA GLY A 579 17.37 1.66 -8.27
C GLY A 579 16.41 0.53 -8.67
N ASN A 580 16.54 0.07 -9.91
CA ASN A 580 15.70 -1.00 -10.47
C ASN A 580 16.23 -2.43 -10.20
N GLY A 581 17.34 -2.56 -9.48
CA GLY A 581 17.99 -3.83 -9.18
C GLY A 581 19.18 -3.67 -8.24
N TRP A 582 19.56 -4.76 -7.57
CA TRP A 582 20.70 -4.79 -6.63
C TRP A 582 22.06 -4.58 -7.32
N ASP A 583 22.13 -4.69 -8.64
CA ASP A 583 23.29 -4.28 -9.45
C ASP A 583 23.56 -2.76 -9.43
N LYS A 584 22.57 -1.95 -9.05
CA LYS A 584 22.73 -0.51 -8.83
C LYS A 584 23.17 -0.16 -7.40
N MET A 585 23.07 -1.11 -6.48
CA MET A 585 23.49 -0.95 -5.08
C MET A 585 24.98 -1.27 -4.95
N THR A 586 25.70 -0.47 -4.14
CA THR A 586 27.09 -0.75 -3.77
C THR A 586 27.17 -1.22 -2.32
N ALA A 587 28.03 -2.19 -2.02
CA ALA A 587 28.33 -2.65 -0.67
C ALA A 587 28.54 -1.52 0.36
N ARG A 588 29.23 -0.44 -0.03
CA ARG A 588 29.41 0.75 0.81
C ARG A 588 28.10 1.45 1.21
N HIS A 589 27.16 1.62 0.28
CA HIS A 589 25.85 2.22 0.59
C HIS A 589 25.08 1.29 1.54
N LEU A 590 25.07 -0.02 1.26
CA LEU A 590 24.47 -1.03 2.14
C LEU A 590 25.06 -0.99 3.56
N TYR A 591 26.39 -0.96 3.71
CA TYR A 591 27.07 -0.86 5.00
C TYR A 591 26.58 0.35 5.83
N HIS A 592 26.59 1.55 5.25
CA HIS A 592 26.13 2.76 5.95
C HIS A 592 24.62 2.70 6.29
N ILE A 593 23.79 2.14 5.41
CA ILE A 593 22.34 1.94 5.67
C ILE A 593 22.13 0.99 6.84
N VAL A 594 22.74 -0.20 6.78
CA VAL A 594 22.59 -1.26 7.79
C VAL A 594 23.15 -0.80 9.14
N SER A 595 24.32 -0.14 9.14
CA SER A 595 24.92 0.42 10.35
C SER A 595 24.06 1.51 10.99
N ALA A 596 23.58 2.47 10.19
CA ALA A 596 22.72 3.53 10.68
C ALA A 596 21.39 3.00 11.24
N LEU A 597 20.74 2.07 10.54
CA LEU A 597 19.49 1.44 10.99
C LEU A 597 19.68 0.63 12.27
N ASN A 598 20.73 -0.20 12.34
CA ASN A 598 21.06 -0.98 13.52
C ASN A 598 21.29 -0.07 14.74
N ARG A 599 22.07 1.01 14.56
CA ARG A 599 22.38 2.00 15.60
C ARG A 599 21.14 2.70 16.16
N VAL A 600 20.15 3.04 15.34
CA VAL A 600 18.92 3.69 15.81
C VAL A 600 17.85 2.72 16.32
N GLY A 601 18.20 1.45 16.56
CA GLY A 601 17.29 0.43 17.07
C GLY A 601 16.38 -0.21 16.01
N LEU A 602 16.55 0.12 14.73
CA LEU A 602 15.86 -0.51 13.59
C LEU A 602 16.63 -1.74 13.10
N SER A 603 17.06 -2.58 14.04
CA SER A 603 17.92 -3.73 13.79
C SER A 603 17.22 -4.83 13.01
N ALA A 604 15.90 -4.99 13.17
CA ALA A 604 15.13 -5.99 12.42
C ALA A 604 15.15 -5.66 10.91
N GLU A 605 14.87 -4.41 10.56
CA GLU A 605 14.92 -3.91 9.19
C GLU A 605 16.35 -3.94 8.64
N ALA A 606 17.35 -3.57 9.45
CA ALA A 606 18.75 -3.67 9.06
C ALA A 606 19.16 -5.10 8.67
N ARG A 607 18.78 -6.10 9.48
CA ARG A 607 19.03 -7.53 9.19
C ARG A 607 18.32 -7.99 7.93
N MET A 608 17.03 -7.66 7.78
CA MET A 608 16.24 -8.10 6.63
C MET A 608 16.71 -7.45 5.32
N ILE A 609 17.10 -6.16 5.33
CA ILE A 609 17.69 -5.48 4.16
C ILE A 609 19.03 -6.12 3.78
N ALA A 610 19.88 -6.46 4.76
CA ALA A 610 21.16 -7.11 4.50
C ALA A 610 21.00 -8.53 3.94
N ALA A 611 20.11 -9.34 4.51
CA ALA A 611 19.83 -10.68 4.00
C ALA A 611 19.18 -10.64 2.61
N GLU A 612 18.29 -9.67 2.35
CA GLU A 612 17.72 -9.43 1.03
C GLU A 612 18.79 -9.08 -0.01
N ALA A 613 19.82 -8.31 0.37
CA ALA A 613 20.93 -7.96 -0.50
C ALA A 613 21.74 -9.19 -0.96
N VAL A 614 21.99 -10.15 -0.06
CA VAL A 614 22.69 -11.40 -0.40
C VAL A 614 21.79 -12.32 -1.24
N ALA A 615 20.51 -12.49 -0.87
CA ALA A 615 19.57 -13.33 -1.61
C ALA A 615 19.30 -12.87 -3.05
N ARG A 616 19.52 -11.58 -3.36
CA ARG A 616 19.20 -10.94 -4.66
C ARG A 616 20.42 -10.28 -5.33
N GLY A 617 21.63 -10.54 -4.83
CA GLY A 617 22.90 -9.90 -5.24
C GLY A 617 23.43 -10.36 -6.59
#